data_AF-G3NP89-F1
#
_entry.id   AF-G3NP89-F1
#
_cell.length_a   1.000
_cell.length_b   1.000
_cell.length_c   1.000
_cell.angle_alpha   90.00
_cell.angle_beta   90.00
_cell.angle_gamma   90.00
#
_symmetry.space_group_name_H-M   'P 1'
#
loop_
_entity.id
_entity.type
_entity.pdbx_description
1 polymer ?
#
loop_
_entity_poly.entity_id
_entity_poly.type
_entity_poly.pdbx_seq_one_letter_code
_entity_poly.pdbx_strand_id
1 'polypeptide(L)'
;MMSADQSETTLGSKLEALQCHFTWILEYSKNKLLHLRDKLVDIGTEDGNSWLGHIYNLRGFIQCKLGSTEDALSFFLQAAEAFGQMRRAGEGPWLVVNYGNLAWLHHLLGDQAESEAYLSKVEAIKKKYPTPSEDELHAELYAEKAWTLMNFGTKGELVSEYFQKAIQMQPDMVE
;
A
#
# COMPACT_ATOMS: atom_id res chain seq x y z
N MET A 1 -28.85 5.90 -20.83
CA MET A 1 -27.83 6.75 -20.19
C MET A 1 -27.53 6.29 -18.74
N MET A 2 -27.63 4.98 -18.45
CA MET A 2 -27.49 4.43 -17.07
C MET A 2 -26.19 3.64 -16.85
N SER A 3 -25.24 3.68 -17.79
CA SER A 3 -24.10 2.73 -17.80
C SER A 3 -22.78 3.26 -17.24
N ALA A 4 -22.52 4.57 -17.28
CA ALA A 4 -21.24 5.14 -16.79
C ALA A 4 -21.26 5.40 -15.27
N ASP A 5 -22.39 5.88 -14.75
CA ASP A 5 -22.54 6.23 -13.33
C ASP A 5 -22.53 4.96 -12.45
N GLN A 6 -23.14 3.86 -12.92
CA GLN A 6 -23.09 2.56 -12.25
C GLN A 6 -21.71 1.89 -12.31
N SER A 7 -20.97 2.02 -13.42
CA SER A 7 -19.61 1.48 -13.53
C SER A 7 -18.64 2.24 -12.63
N GLU A 8 -18.74 3.57 -12.56
CA GLU A 8 -17.95 4.38 -11.63
C GLU A 8 -18.27 4.07 -10.17
N THR A 9 -19.56 3.94 -9.81
CA THR A 9 -19.98 3.56 -8.45
C THR A 9 -19.47 2.16 -8.06
N THR A 10 -19.44 1.23 -9.01
CA THR A 10 -18.90 -0.13 -8.80
C THR A 10 -17.39 -0.13 -8.63
N LEU A 11 -16.66 0.68 -9.41
CA LEU A 11 -15.21 0.79 -9.32
C LEU A 11 -14.78 1.42 -7.99
N GLY A 12 -15.43 2.52 -7.58
CA GLY A 12 -15.18 3.18 -6.30
C GLY A 12 -15.32 2.22 -5.12
N SER A 13 -16.39 1.43 -5.09
CA SER A 13 -16.63 0.45 -4.02
C SER A 13 -15.53 -0.62 -3.94
N LYS A 14 -14.99 -1.08 -5.10
CA LYS A 14 -13.88 -2.03 -5.15
C LYS A 14 -12.58 -1.41 -4.62
N LEU A 15 -12.32 -0.14 -4.96
CA LEU A 15 -11.14 0.60 -4.50
C LEU A 15 -11.17 0.84 -3.00
N GLU A 16 -12.33 1.16 -2.43
CA GLU A 16 -12.53 1.36 -0.99
C GLU A 16 -12.33 0.07 -0.18
N ALA A 17 -12.55 -1.10 -0.79
CA ALA A 17 -12.31 -2.41 -0.17
C ALA A 17 -10.84 -2.84 -0.15
N LEU A 18 -9.93 -2.13 -0.83
CA LEU A 18 -8.52 -2.48 -0.90
C LEU A 18 -7.81 -2.29 0.44
N GLN A 19 -6.77 -3.08 0.68
CA GLN A 19 -5.83 -2.86 1.79
C GLN A 19 -4.62 -2.08 1.26
N CYS A 20 -4.68 -0.76 1.34
CA CYS A 20 -3.61 0.12 0.88
C CYS A 20 -3.65 1.48 1.61
N HIS A 21 -2.71 2.37 1.30
CA HIS A 21 -2.58 3.64 2.01
C HIS A 21 -3.79 4.56 1.87
N PHE A 22 -4.46 4.50 0.71
CA PHE A 22 -5.66 5.29 0.43
C PHE A 22 -6.87 4.92 1.31
N THR A 23 -6.92 3.68 1.82
CA THR A 23 -8.01 3.18 2.67
C THR A 23 -7.61 3.09 4.14
N TRP A 24 -6.31 3.10 4.45
CA TRP A 24 -5.83 3.10 5.83
C TRP A 24 -5.70 4.50 6.43
N ILE A 25 -5.34 5.50 5.62
CA ILE A 25 -5.06 6.86 6.09
C ILE A 25 -6.27 7.75 5.80
N LEU A 26 -7.19 7.80 6.76
CA LEU A 26 -8.45 8.55 6.64
C LEU A 26 -8.28 10.04 6.92
N GLU A 27 -7.39 10.41 7.83
CA GLU A 27 -7.17 11.79 8.25
C GLU A 27 -5.68 12.16 8.21
N TYR A 28 -5.38 13.33 7.65
CA TYR A 28 -4.02 13.87 7.59
C TYR A 28 -4.05 15.39 7.40
N SER A 29 -2.98 16.06 7.85
CA SER A 29 -2.75 17.48 7.56
C SER A 29 -1.64 17.65 6.53
N LYS A 30 -1.68 18.73 5.75
CA LYS A 30 -0.60 19.05 4.80
C LYS A 30 0.77 19.14 5.50
N ASN A 31 0.82 19.71 6.71
CA ASN A 31 2.04 19.79 7.50
C ASN A 31 2.58 18.40 7.88
N LYS A 32 1.70 17.46 8.24
CA LYS A 32 2.09 16.08 8.54
C LYS A 32 2.65 15.38 7.31
N LEU A 33 2.02 15.56 6.14
CA LEU A 33 2.51 15.02 4.87
C LEU A 33 3.90 15.56 4.51
N LEU A 34 4.11 16.88 4.61
CA LEU A 34 5.40 17.51 4.32
C LEU A 34 6.49 17.01 5.29
N HIS A 35 6.19 16.91 6.58
CA HIS A 35 7.12 16.37 7.56
C HIS A 35 7.51 14.92 7.26
N LEU A 36 6.53 14.06 6.92
CA LEU A 36 6.82 12.66 6.58
C LEU A 36 7.58 12.55 5.25
N ARG A 37 7.27 13.37 4.25
CA ARG A 37 8.02 13.44 2.99
C ARG A 37 9.50 13.65 3.28
N ASP A 38 9.83 14.62 4.13
CA ASP A 38 11.22 14.97 4.45
C ASP A 38 11.88 13.86 5.28
N LYS A 39 11.18 13.33 6.31
CA LYS A 39 11.65 12.24 7.17
C LYS A 39 11.98 10.96 6.39
N LEU A 40 11.19 10.61 5.37
CA LEU A 40 11.35 9.35 4.63
C LEU A 40 12.49 9.38 3.60
N VAL A 41 13.08 10.54 3.31
CA VAL A 41 14.26 10.64 2.43
C VAL A 41 15.45 9.93 3.07
N ASP A 42 15.69 10.20 4.36
CA ASP A 42 16.86 9.68 5.07
C ASP A 42 16.82 8.16 5.23
N ILE A 43 15.62 7.57 5.32
CA ILE A 43 15.41 6.14 5.58
C ILE A 43 15.55 5.30 4.29
N GLY A 44 15.34 5.91 3.12
CA GLY A 44 15.29 5.20 1.82
C GLY A 44 16.61 5.11 1.05
N THR A 45 17.76 5.43 1.66
CA THR A 45 19.05 5.55 0.95
C THR A 45 20.06 4.46 1.27
N GLU A 46 19.74 3.53 2.17
CA GLU A 46 20.66 2.47 2.58
C GLU A 46 20.44 1.19 1.74
N ASP A 47 21.47 0.80 1.00
CA ASP A 47 21.53 -0.51 0.34
C ASP A 47 21.32 -1.63 1.37
N GLY A 48 20.34 -2.49 1.12
CA GLY A 48 19.99 -3.61 2.02
C GLY A 48 18.91 -3.30 3.07
N ASN A 49 18.30 -2.12 3.06
CA ASN A 49 17.13 -1.83 3.90
C ASN A 49 15.92 -2.69 3.47
N SER A 50 15.52 -3.68 4.28
CA SER A 50 14.37 -4.58 4.05
C SER A 50 13.03 -3.85 3.85
N TRP A 51 12.92 -2.62 4.36
CA TRP A 51 11.70 -1.82 4.28
C TRP A 51 11.64 -0.88 3.07
N LEU A 52 12.63 -0.92 2.17
CA LEU A 52 12.74 0.02 1.06
C LEU A 52 11.47 0.08 0.18
N GLY A 53 10.86 -1.08 -0.12
CA GLY A 53 9.61 -1.14 -0.87
C GLY A 53 8.43 -0.45 -0.16
N HIS A 54 8.28 -0.67 1.15
CA HIS A 54 7.24 -0.04 1.97
C HIS A 54 7.44 1.48 2.10
N ILE A 55 8.69 1.92 2.23
CA ILE A 55 9.05 3.35 2.25
C ILE A 55 8.65 4.01 0.94
N TYR A 56 8.96 3.39 -0.20
CA TYR A 56 8.57 3.91 -1.50
C TYR A 56 7.06 3.92 -1.69
N ASN A 57 6.32 2.89 -1.25
CA ASN A 57 4.86 2.93 -1.24
C ASN A 57 4.32 4.14 -0.45
N LEU A 58 4.83 4.38 0.76
CA LEU A 58 4.37 5.50 1.57
C LEU A 58 4.71 6.85 0.94
N ARG A 59 5.91 6.98 0.36
CA ARG A 59 6.32 8.19 -0.38
C ARG A 59 5.42 8.46 -1.58
N GLY A 60 5.07 7.42 -2.35
CA GLY A 60 4.16 7.55 -3.48
C GLY A 60 2.78 8.05 -3.06
N PHE A 61 2.22 7.50 -1.97
CA PHE A 61 0.97 7.99 -1.39
C PHE A 61 1.06 9.46 -0.97
N ILE A 62 2.12 9.84 -0.24
CA ILE A 62 2.32 11.22 0.21
C ILE A 62 2.39 12.18 -0.97
N GLN A 63 3.13 11.84 -2.03
CA GLN A 63 3.22 12.68 -3.23
C GLN A 63 1.89 12.83 -3.94
N CYS A 64 1.12 11.74 -4.04
CA CYS A 64 -0.23 11.79 -4.59
C CYS A 64 -1.11 12.77 -3.80
N LYS A 65 -1.09 12.71 -2.46
CA LYS A 65 -1.85 13.65 -1.61
C LYS A 65 -1.32 15.09 -1.62
N LEU A 66 -0.07 15.30 -2.00
CA LEU A 66 0.52 16.62 -2.22
C LEU A 66 0.30 17.15 -3.64
N GLY A 67 -0.30 16.36 -4.54
CA GLY A 67 -0.63 16.75 -5.91
C GLY A 67 0.45 16.46 -6.96
N SER A 68 1.52 15.72 -6.60
CA SER A 68 2.57 15.30 -7.54
C SER A 68 2.32 13.84 -7.98
N THR A 69 1.48 13.63 -8.99
CA THR A 69 1.09 12.29 -9.47
C THR A 69 2.21 11.58 -10.23
N GLU A 70 3.08 12.32 -10.92
CA GLU A 70 4.26 11.77 -11.61
C GLU A 70 5.27 11.18 -10.62
N ASP A 71 5.59 11.93 -9.56
CA ASP A 71 6.45 11.43 -8.48
C ASP A 71 5.78 10.25 -7.77
N ALA A 72 4.46 10.30 -7.57
CA ALA A 72 3.72 9.21 -6.96
C ALA A 72 3.89 7.90 -7.76
N LEU A 73 3.71 7.96 -9.08
CA LEU A 73 3.91 6.83 -9.97
C LEU A 73 5.36 6.32 -9.90
N SER A 74 6.34 7.22 -9.97
CA SER A 74 7.75 6.87 -9.90
C SER A 74 8.07 6.09 -8.61
N PHE A 75 7.61 6.58 -7.46
CA PHE A 75 7.82 5.88 -6.19
C PHE A 75 7.10 4.53 -6.13
N PHE A 76 5.88 4.41 -6.64
CA PHE A 76 5.21 3.10 -6.67
C PHE A 76 5.93 2.09 -7.57
N LEU A 77 6.54 2.51 -8.68
CA LEU A 77 7.35 1.63 -9.51
C LEU A 77 8.66 1.23 -8.82
N GLN A 78 9.33 2.18 -8.13
CA GLN A 78 10.50 1.88 -7.31
C GLN A 78 10.19 0.91 -6.17
N ALA A 79 9.00 1.00 -5.57
CA ALA A 79 8.55 0.04 -4.56
C ALA A 79 8.46 -1.38 -5.14
N ALA A 80 7.81 -1.54 -6.30
CA ALA A 80 7.70 -2.83 -6.98
C ALA A 80 9.08 -3.42 -7.33
N GLU A 81 10.01 -2.58 -7.80
CA GLU A 81 11.39 -2.99 -8.09
C GLU A 81 12.11 -3.46 -6.81
N ALA A 82 12.03 -2.68 -5.72
CA ALA A 82 12.65 -3.02 -4.45
C ALA A 82 12.14 -4.37 -3.90
N PHE A 83 10.83 -4.61 -3.99
CA PHE A 83 10.25 -5.90 -3.62
C PHE A 83 10.76 -7.07 -4.48
N GLY A 84 10.88 -6.86 -5.80
CA GLY A 84 11.40 -7.86 -6.73
C GLY A 84 12.86 -8.24 -6.44
N GLN A 85 13.69 -7.25 -6.09
CA GLN A 85 15.10 -7.48 -5.72
C GLN A 85 15.24 -8.28 -4.42
N MET A 86 14.43 -7.99 -3.40
CA MET A 86 14.52 -8.67 -2.09
C MET A 86 13.98 -10.09 -2.12
N ARG A 87 12.78 -10.30 -2.68
CA ARG A 87 12.04 -11.55 -2.50
C ARG A 87 12.37 -12.62 -3.55
N ARG A 88 13.14 -12.26 -4.61
CA ARG A 88 13.54 -13.15 -5.74
C ARG A 88 12.42 -14.06 -6.24
N ALA A 89 11.19 -13.58 -6.17
CA ALA A 89 9.96 -14.26 -6.53
C ALA A 89 9.14 -13.31 -7.39
N GLY A 90 8.43 -13.84 -8.39
CA GLY A 90 7.71 -13.01 -9.35
C GLY A 90 6.65 -12.11 -8.70
N GLU A 91 5.78 -12.68 -7.88
CA GLU A 91 4.73 -11.95 -7.16
C GLU A 91 4.39 -12.65 -5.84
N GLY A 92 3.92 -11.89 -4.85
CA GLY A 92 3.48 -12.39 -3.56
C GLY A 92 2.67 -11.36 -2.76
N PRO A 93 2.19 -11.73 -1.56
CA PRO A 93 1.35 -10.88 -0.72
C PRO A 93 1.90 -9.47 -0.46
N TRP A 94 3.22 -9.31 -0.37
CA TRP A 94 3.90 -8.01 -0.17
C TRP A 94 3.61 -6.98 -1.28
N LEU A 95 3.13 -7.38 -2.46
CA LEU A 95 2.75 -6.46 -3.54
C LEU A 95 1.31 -5.93 -3.43
N VAL A 96 0.46 -6.47 -2.55
CA VAL A 96 -0.97 -6.08 -2.48
C VAL A 96 -1.13 -4.59 -2.21
N VAL A 97 -0.36 -4.04 -1.28
CA VAL A 97 -0.41 -2.60 -0.94
C VAL A 97 0.04 -1.74 -2.12
N ASN A 98 1.10 -2.16 -2.82
CA ASN A 98 1.63 -1.47 -3.98
C ASN A 98 0.61 -1.44 -5.14
N TYR A 99 0.05 -2.59 -5.51
CA TYR A 99 -0.96 -2.66 -6.57
C TYR A 99 -2.25 -1.94 -6.17
N GLY A 100 -2.65 -1.98 -4.90
CA GLY A 100 -3.79 -1.20 -4.43
C GLY A 100 -3.56 0.31 -4.54
N ASN A 101 -2.36 0.79 -4.19
CA ASN A 101 -1.97 2.19 -4.38
C ASN A 101 -1.98 2.61 -5.86
N LEU A 102 -1.46 1.78 -6.76
CA LEU A 102 -1.47 2.02 -8.20
C LEU A 102 -2.89 2.05 -8.76
N ALA A 103 -3.78 1.15 -8.31
CA ALA A 103 -5.19 1.17 -8.69
C ALA A 103 -5.85 2.51 -8.33
N TRP A 104 -5.60 3.02 -7.12
CA TRP A 104 -6.08 4.32 -6.67
C TRP A 104 -5.47 5.49 -7.47
N LEU A 105 -4.17 5.45 -7.77
CA LEU A 105 -3.51 6.50 -8.55
C LEU A 105 -4.12 6.62 -9.94
N HIS A 106 -4.27 5.50 -10.66
CA HIS A 106 -4.85 5.50 -12.00
C HIS A 106 -6.32 5.93 -11.99
N HIS A 107 -7.09 5.55 -10.98
CA HIS A 107 -8.45 6.06 -10.80
C HIS A 107 -8.48 7.59 -10.65
N LEU A 108 -7.60 8.17 -9.83
CA LEU A 108 -7.48 9.63 -9.64
C LEU A 108 -7.04 10.36 -10.91
N LEU A 109 -6.31 9.69 -11.80
CA LEU A 109 -5.89 10.21 -13.10
C LEU A 109 -6.99 10.07 -14.18
N GLY A 110 -8.12 9.43 -13.87
CA GLY A 110 -9.20 9.14 -14.82
C GLY A 110 -8.91 7.94 -15.74
N ASP A 111 -7.87 7.16 -15.46
CA ASP A 111 -7.50 5.96 -16.20
C ASP A 111 -8.17 4.73 -15.58
N GLN A 112 -9.44 4.53 -15.93
CA GLN A 112 -10.24 3.43 -15.39
C GLN A 112 -9.69 2.06 -15.82
N ALA A 113 -9.17 1.93 -17.04
CA ALA A 113 -8.67 0.66 -17.56
C ALA A 113 -7.45 0.17 -16.78
N GLU A 114 -6.49 1.06 -16.52
CA GLU A 114 -5.31 0.71 -15.75
C GLU A 114 -5.64 0.50 -14.26
N SER A 115 -6.60 1.26 -13.72
CA SER A 115 -7.11 1.02 -12.35
C SER A 115 -7.70 -0.38 -12.20
N GLU A 116 -8.54 -0.83 -13.15
CA GLU A 116 -9.10 -2.17 -13.17
C GLU A 116 -8.04 -3.26 -13.39
N ALA A 117 -7.00 -2.98 -14.17
CA ALA A 117 -5.88 -3.89 -14.37
C ALA A 117 -5.14 -4.15 -13.03
N TYR A 118 -4.88 -3.11 -12.25
CA TYR A 118 -4.26 -3.27 -10.92
C TYR A 118 -5.17 -3.93 -9.89
N LEU A 119 -6.48 -3.65 -9.92
CA LEU A 119 -7.47 -4.40 -9.11
C LEU A 119 -7.40 -5.90 -9.42
N SER A 120 -7.33 -6.25 -10.70
CA SER A 120 -7.22 -7.64 -11.14
C SER A 120 -5.94 -8.31 -10.64
N LYS A 121 -4.81 -7.58 -10.56
CA LYS A 121 -3.57 -8.08 -9.97
C LYS A 121 -3.70 -8.34 -8.46
N VAL A 122 -4.36 -7.45 -7.72
CA VAL A 122 -4.65 -7.66 -6.29
C VAL A 122 -5.47 -8.94 -6.09
N GLU A 123 -6.53 -9.12 -6.87
CA GLU A 123 -7.39 -10.30 -6.78
C GLU A 123 -6.66 -11.59 -7.20
N ALA A 124 -5.76 -11.52 -8.18
CA ALA A 124 -4.91 -12.65 -8.56
C ALA A 124 -3.98 -13.08 -7.42
N ILE A 125 -3.37 -12.12 -6.70
CA ILE A 125 -2.54 -12.41 -5.52
C ILE A 125 -3.39 -13.06 -4.42
N LYS A 126 -4.53 -12.47 -4.05
CA LYS A 126 -5.43 -13.03 -3.03
C LYS A 126 -5.86 -14.46 -3.35
N LYS A 127 -6.16 -14.75 -4.63
CA LYS A 127 -6.53 -16.10 -5.06
C LYS A 127 -5.36 -17.09 -4.97
N LYS A 128 -4.14 -16.64 -5.28
CA LYS A 128 -2.94 -17.47 -5.26
C LYS A 128 -2.44 -17.72 -3.83
N TYR A 129 -2.63 -16.75 -2.95
CA TYR A 129 -2.23 -16.78 -1.55
C TYR A 129 -3.47 -16.49 -0.68
N PRO A 130 -4.36 -17.46 -0.48
CA PRO A 130 -5.55 -17.25 0.36
C PRO A 130 -5.15 -17.10 1.83
N THR A 131 -5.90 -16.26 2.55
CA THR A 131 -5.83 -16.18 4.02
C THR A 131 -6.83 -17.15 4.66
N PRO A 132 -6.62 -17.56 5.92
CA PRO A 132 -7.53 -18.46 6.64
C PRO A 132 -8.98 -17.97 6.76
N SER A 133 -9.20 -16.65 6.76
CA SER A 133 -10.53 -16.04 6.74
C SER A 133 -10.54 -14.73 5.94
N GLU A 134 -11.71 -14.32 5.44
CA GLU A 134 -11.88 -13.09 4.64
C GLU A 134 -11.42 -11.82 5.37
N ASP A 135 -11.59 -11.77 6.70
CA ASP A 135 -11.18 -10.62 7.52
C ASP A 135 -9.68 -10.62 7.90
N GLU A 136 -8.96 -11.70 7.60
CA GLU A 136 -7.56 -11.84 7.98
C GLU A 136 -6.63 -11.36 6.87
N LEU A 137 -5.59 -10.60 7.25
CA LEU A 137 -4.55 -10.12 6.34
C LEU A 137 -3.32 -11.02 6.40
N HIS A 138 -2.49 -10.99 5.34
CA HIS A 138 -1.15 -11.55 5.42
C HIS A 138 -0.27 -10.76 6.40
N ALA A 139 0.76 -11.41 6.93
CA ALA A 139 1.70 -10.81 7.88
C ALA A 139 2.34 -9.51 7.35
N GLU A 140 2.70 -9.50 6.06
CA GLU A 140 3.32 -8.35 5.38
C GLU A 140 2.39 -7.13 5.39
N LEU A 141 1.08 -7.34 5.18
CA LEU A 141 0.08 -6.27 5.21
C LEU A 141 -0.16 -5.75 6.62
N TYR A 142 -0.19 -6.63 7.62
CA TYR A 142 -0.30 -6.22 9.02
C TYR A 142 0.89 -5.34 9.44
N ALA A 143 2.11 -5.74 9.08
CA ALA A 143 3.32 -4.99 9.38
C ALA A 143 3.32 -3.61 8.70
N GLU A 144 3.04 -3.54 7.40
CA GLU A 144 3.01 -2.28 6.66
C GLU A 144 1.88 -1.35 7.16
N LYS A 145 0.71 -1.88 7.49
CA LYS A 145 -0.41 -1.12 8.06
C LYS A 145 -0.06 -0.54 9.43
N ALA A 146 0.52 -1.35 10.32
CA ALA A 146 0.94 -0.91 11.65
C ALA A 146 1.99 0.21 11.56
N TRP A 147 3.01 0.02 10.72
CA TRP A 147 4.07 1.00 10.49
C TRP A 147 3.54 2.31 9.88
N THR A 148 2.60 2.22 8.95
CA THR A 148 1.92 3.37 8.34
C THR A 148 1.16 4.17 9.40
N LEU A 149 0.28 3.52 10.17
CA LEU A 149 -0.52 4.17 11.20
C LEU A 149 0.37 4.81 12.28
N MET A 150 1.44 4.14 12.69
CA MET A 150 2.42 4.68 13.62
C MET A 150 3.07 5.97 13.09
N ASN A 151 3.46 6.01 11.81
CA ASN A 151 4.03 7.21 11.20
C ASN A 151 3.03 8.37 11.14
N PHE A 152 1.73 8.08 10.96
CA PHE A 152 0.66 9.08 11.01
C PHE A 152 0.26 9.52 12.41
N GLY A 153 0.81 8.90 13.45
CA GLY A 153 0.64 9.31 14.84
C GLY A 153 -0.41 8.52 15.61
N THR A 154 -1.01 7.50 15.00
CA THR A 154 -1.79 6.49 15.72
C THR A 154 -0.87 5.75 16.68
N LYS A 155 -1.30 5.61 17.94
CA LYS A 155 -0.55 4.93 18.99
C LYS A 155 -1.50 4.04 19.78
N GLY A 156 -0.92 3.13 20.57
CA GLY A 156 -1.67 2.30 21.52
C GLY A 156 -1.91 0.88 21.03
N GLU A 157 -2.94 0.26 21.59
CA GLU A 157 -3.22 -1.18 21.46
C GLU A 157 -3.41 -1.59 20.00
N LEU A 158 -4.17 -0.83 19.20
CA LEU A 158 -4.44 -1.16 17.80
C LEU A 158 -3.17 -1.38 16.95
N VAL A 159 -2.20 -0.47 17.04
CA VAL A 159 -0.93 -0.61 16.28
C VAL A 159 -0.13 -1.80 16.80
N SER A 160 -0.15 -2.02 18.11
CA SER A 160 0.55 -3.13 18.76
C SER A 160 -0.06 -4.48 18.36
N GLU A 161 -1.38 -4.58 18.29
CA GLU A 161 -2.11 -5.76 17.85
C GLU A 161 -1.76 -6.13 16.40
N TYR A 162 -1.67 -5.15 15.49
CA TYR A 162 -1.27 -5.42 14.11
C TYR A 162 0.17 -5.95 14.02
N PHE A 163 1.12 -5.35 14.74
CA PHE A 163 2.48 -5.90 14.79
C PHE A 163 2.52 -7.31 15.41
N GLN A 164 1.77 -7.54 16.48
CA GLN A 164 1.69 -8.86 17.12
C GLN A 164 1.12 -9.92 16.18
N LYS A 165 0.07 -9.60 15.41
CA LYS A 165 -0.47 -10.51 14.40
C LYS A 165 0.57 -10.86 13.33
N ALA A 166 1.30 -9.86 12.83
CA ALA A 166 2.37 -10.10 11.86
C ALA A 166 3.46 -11.04 12.43
N ILE A 167 3.92 -10.79 13.65
CA ILE A 167 4.95 -11.59 14.32
C ILE A 167 4.45 -13.03 14.59
N GLN A 168 3.20 -13.20 15.04
CA GLN A 168 2.64 -14.53 15.29
C GLN A 168 2.55 -15.40 14.04
N MET A 169 2.28 -14.77 12.89
CA MET A 169 2.21 -15.46 11.59
C MET A 169 3.59 -15.82 11.04
N GLN A 170 4.62 -15.03 11.34
CA GLN A 170 5.97 -15.21 10.81
C GLN A 170 7.01 -14.97 11.93
N PRO A 171 7.09 -15.84 12.95
CA PRO A 171 7.92 -15.62 14.14
C PRO A 171 9.43 -15.61 13.86
N ASP A 172 9.84 -16.27 12.77
CA ASP A 172 11.23 -16.36 12.33
C ASP A 172 11.62 -15.25 11.32
N MET A 173 10.67 -14.39 10.91
CA MET A 173 10.97 -13.28 10.01
C MET A 173 11.59 -12.13 10.79
N VAL A 174 12.87 -11.87 10.51
CA VAL A 174 13.65 -10.76 11.07
C VAL A 174 13.75 -9.66 10.00
N GLU A 175 12.62 -9.05 9.66
CA GLU A 175 12.57 -7.83 8.83
C GLU A 175 12.09 -6.64 9.66
#